data_AF-A0AAV2B7Z8-F1
#
_entry.id   AF-A0AAV2B7Z8-F1
#
_cell.length_a   1.000
_cell.length_b   1.000
_cell.length_c   1.000
_cell.angle_alpha   90.00
_cell.angle_beta   90.00
_cell.angle_gamma   90.00
#
_symmetry.space_group_name_H-M   'P 1'
#
loop_
_entity.id
_entity.type
_entity.pdbx_description
1 polymer ?
#
loop_
_entity_poly.entity_id
_entity_poly.type
_entity_poly.pdbx_seq_one_letter_code
_entity_poly.pdbx_strand_id
1 'polypeptide(L)'
;MARLRQFLLLIWKNFKLQWRHPWVTLLELGVPAFFALCLVLVRSAISSERVTSPTLYEPFTINELPGNLTPKYGEWEIIYAPESVFLDKIVKSTAKKLKVLYTGFKDEDRMLDYVQNTTDQILSGIVFDRLLENGTYNSTSIKYKIRPGKAEGGNTAFRNTIPKWQTQYTFPLFPALGPRNRVLGWGGSPGYMSRGFLSVQHALASSFMEIFANESDEKLDIDIEMCRYPYPPFLDDKFILSLQSFFPMIICFSFIYPAVNIVKNIVIEKEKKLKEAMKMMGLSRWLHWTAWFLKYFLFLILSCCIITVLLCVKFTQDLAVINATDPTVILIWLIVYTASIICFCFFLSTLFSKANSATSFAGIIFFLTFTPYFFIMPRYNTMSHVAKLLCCLIPNLAIAMGSIILTFSEASGAGLQWDNISDPATPDDTLTLSMTLVMYFIDSVICLLLTWYIEAVFPGEYGVPEHWYFPFTRSYWCGQNRNLSDWVEFYNSEVKHSEYFEKDPIDLMAGIQVHGLTKLYGKRNTPAVNNININMYRGHITVLLGHNGAGKTTTISMLTGLITPTSGTASVNGYDICEEMDSVHSNLGICPQHDVLFDELTVEEHLYFFCK
;
A
#
# COMPACT_ATOMS: atom_id res chain seq x y z
N MET A 1 29.09 -5.52 24.50
CA MET A 1 29.32 -4.09 24.87
C MET A 1 29.85 -3.24 23.72
N ALA A 2 30.85 -3.68 22.94
CA ALA A 2 31.41 -2.88 21.83
C ALA A 2 30.37 -2.47 20.76
N ARG A 3 29.56 -3.41 20.25
CA ARG A 3 28.51 -3.12 19.25
C ARG A 3 27.45 -2.12 19.73
N LEU A 4 27.11 -2.13 21.03
CA LEU A 4 26.17 -1.16 21.60
C LEU A 4 26.77 0.25 21.63
N ARG A 5 28.07 0.39 21.91
CA ARG A 5 28.76 1.69 21.84
C ARG A 5 28.79 2.22 20.41
N GLN A 6 29.14 1.37 19.43
CA GLN A 6 29.08 1.71 18.01
C GLN A 6 27.68 2.17 17.60
N PHE A 7 26.63 1.49 18.07
CA PHE A 7 25.24 1.87 17.80
C PHE A 7 24.89 3.25 18.36
N LEU A 8 25.23 3.51 19.62
CA LEU A 8 25.00 4.80 20.27
C LEU A 8 25.77 5.93 19.58
N LEU A 9 27.00 5.68 19.13
CA LEU A 9 27.81 6.63 18.35
C LEU A 9 27.16 6.95 17.00
N LEU A 10 26.64 5.95 16.28
CA LEU A 10 25.91 6.17 15.04
C LEU A 10 24.63 6.97 15.25
N ILE A 11 23.88 6.70 16.31
CA ILE A 11 22.67 7.48 16.65
C ILE A 11 23.06 8.93 16.95
N TRP A 12 24.09 9.14 17.76
CA TRP A 12 24.60 10.46 18.07
C TRP A 12 25.00 11.22 16.80
N LYS A 13 25.74 10.57 15.89
CA LYS A 13 26.08 11.12 14.56
C LYS A 13 24.81 11.52 13.81
N ASN A 14 23.88 10.59 13.65
CA ASN A 14 22.65 10.79 12.88
C ASN A 14 21.78 11.92 13.43
N PHE A 15 21.67 12.04 14.75
CA PHE A 15 20.90 13.10 15.40
C PHE A 15 21.58 14.46 15.25
N LYS A 16 22.90 14.49 15.36
CA LYS A 16 23.70 15.72 15.25
C LYS A 16 23.68 16.29 13.83
N LEU A 17 23.79 15.42 12.82
CA LEU A 17 23.65 15.80 11.41
C LEU A 17 22.25 16.39 11.14
N GLN A 18 21.20 15.76 11.68
CA GLN A 18 19.84 16.28 11.55
C GLN A 18 19.68 17.66 12.20
N TRP A 19 20.23 17.85 13.41
CA TRP A 19 20.13 19.11 14.15
C TRP A 19 20.76 20.29 13.40
N ARG A 20 21.77 20.04 12.57
CA ARG A 20 22.41 21.06 11.73
C ARG A 20 21.60 21.44 10.49
N HIS A 21 20.53 20.70 10.18
CA HIS A 21 19.56 20.98 9.11
C HIS A 21 18.16 21.29 9.66
N PRO A 22 17.99 22.43 10.34
CA PRO A 22 16.71 22.78 10.96
C PRO A 22 15.59 22.96 9.92
N TRP A 23 15.91 23.50 8.73
CA TRP A 23 14.93 23.69 7.65
C TRP A 23 14.43 22.36 7.07
N VAL A 24 15.31 21.38 6.89
CA VAL A 24 14.91 20.05 6.42
C VAL A 24 14.03 19.38 7.46
N THR A 25 14.42 19.43 8.73
CA THR A 25 13.63 18.90 9.84
C THR A 25 12.25 19.57 9.93
N LEU A 26 12.20 20.90 9.78
CA LEU A 26 10.95 21.66 9.76
C LEU A 26 10.06 21.28 8.58
N LEU A 27 10.62 21.00 7.40
CA LEU A 27 9.84 20.51 6.26
C LEU A 27 9.38 19.06 6.44
N GLU A 28 10.20 18.18 7.01
CA GLU A 28 9.84 16.78 7.31
C GLU A 28 8.67 16.67 8.28
N LEU A 29 8.60 17.58 9.26
CA LEU A 29 7.50 17.67 10.23
C LEU A 29 6.33 18.53 9.72
N GLY A 30 6.66 19.60 9.00
CA GLY A 30 5.70 20.61 8.56
C GLY A 30 4.87 20.19 7.36
N VAL A 31 5.43 19.44 6.41
CA VAL A 31 4.67 18.95 5.23
C VAL A 31 3.51 18.04 5.67
N PRO A 32 3.71 17.02 6.54
CA PRO A 32 2.60 16.22 7.00
C PRO A 32 1.54 17.02 7.78
N ALA A 33 1.99 17.95 8.63
CA ALA A 33 1.11 18.84 9.37
C ALA A 33 0.30 19.77 8.45
N PHE A 34 0.90 20.27 7.37
CA PHE A 34 0.22 21.11 6.38
C PHE A 34 -0.91 20.35 5.69
N PHE A 35 -0.69 19.10 5.27
CA PHE A 35 -1.74 18.28 4.66
C PHE A 35 -2.89 17.99 5.64
N ALA A 36 -2.59 17.71 6.91
CA ALA A 36 -3.61 17.55 7.94
C ALA A 36 -4.37 18.88 8.20
N LEU A 37 -3.68 20.02 8.20
CA LEU A 37 -4.29 21.34 8.33
C LEU A 37 -5.25 21.65 7.16
N CYS A 38 -4.91 21.25 5.94
CA CYS A 38 -5.81 21.38 4.79
C CYS A 38 -7.15 20.65 5.02
N LEU A 39 -7.16 19.48 5.67
CA LEU A 39 -8.40 18.79 6.03
C LEU A 39 -9.20 19.57 7.07
N VAL A 40 -8.54 20.17 8.06
CA VAL A 40 -9.19 21.02 9.06
C VAL A 40 -9.83 22.25 8.39
N LEU A 41 -9.17 22.85 7.41
CA LEU A 41 -9.70 23.98 6.64
C LEU A 41 -10.91 23.59 5.78
N VAL A 42 -10.87 22.41 5.14
CA VAL A 42 -12.04 21.90 4.40
C VAL A 42 -13.18 21.60 5.37
N ARG A 43 -12.89 21.08 6.56
CA ARG A 43 -13.89 20.81 7.60
C ARG A 43 -14.57 22.10 8.08
N SER A 44 -13.82 23.19 8.25
CA SER A 44 -14.36 24.47 8.71
C SER A 44 -15.19 25.19 7.64
N ALA A 45 -14.96 24.89 6.35
CA ALA A 45 -15.71 25.45 5.24
C ALA A 45 -17.10 24.80 5.04
N ILE A 46 -17.32 23.58 5.53
CA ILE A 46 -18.54 22.80 5.32
C ILE A 46 -19.39 22.81 6.60
N SER A 47 -20.61 23.35 6.50
CA SER A 47 -21.57 23.34 7.60
C SER A 47 -22.20 21.96 7.79
N SER A 48 -22.43 21.60 9.06
CA SER A 48 -23.13 20.39 9.47
C SER A 48 -24.41 20.73 10.24
N GLU A 49 -25.49 19.98 10.02
CA GLU A 49 -26.79 20.19 10.67
C GLU A 49 -27.06 19.04 11.65
N ARG A 50 -27.33 19.35 12.93
CA ARG A 50 -27.74 18.34 13.91
C ARG A 50 -29.26 18.25 13.93
N VAL A 51 -29.80 17.13 13.47
CA VAL A 51 -31.24 16.84 13.46
C VAL A 51 -31.61 16.21 14.81
N THR A 52 -32.25 16.98 15.68
CA THR A 52 -32.56 16.57 17.07
C THR A 52 -33.88 15.80 17.20
N SER A 53 -34.82 16.01 16.28
CA SER A 53 -36.08 15.27 16.23
C SER A 53 -35.93 13.99 15.42
N PRO A 54 -36.59 12.88 15.81
CA PRO A 54 -36.65 11.69 14.96
C PRO A 54 -37.29 12.05 13.61
N THR A 55 -36.72 11.53 12.53
CA THR A 55 -37.29 11.73 11.19
C THR A 55 -38.41 10.72 11.00
N LEU A 56 -39.64 11.22 10.99
CA LEU A 56 -40.83 10.43 10.69
C LEU A 56 -41.11 10.49 9.19
N TYR A 57 -41.54 9.37 8.64
CA TYR A 57 -41.92 9.26 7.24
C TYR A 57 -43.42 9.00 7.16
N GLU A 58 -44.09 9.68 6.24
CA GLU A 58 -45.50 9.45 5.99
C GLU A 58 -45.70 8.16 5.18
N PRO A 59 -46.77 7.39 5.46
CA PRO A 59 -47.13 6.24 4.65
C PRO A 59 -47.47 6.69 3.23
N PHE A 60 -47.15 5.84 2.25
CA PHE A 60 -47.48 6.07 0.85
C PHE A 60 -48.08 4.80 0.23
N THR A 61 -49.00 5.01 -0.71
CA THR A 61 -49.67 3.95 -1.44
C THR A 61 -48.85 3.50 -2.64
N ILE A 62 -48.87 2.20 -2.94
CA ILE A 62 -48.17 1.58 -4.09
C ILE A 62 -49.13 1.04 -5.16
N ASN A 63 -50.43 1.34 -5.02
CA ASN A 63 -51.49 0.83 -5.90
C ASN A 63 -51.45 1.43 -7.30
N GLU A 64 -50.93 2.65 -7.43
CA GLU A 64 -50.81 3.37 -8.70
C GLU A 64 -49.34 3.57 -9.09
N LEU A 65 -49.12 3.85 -10.37
CA LEU A 65 -47.82 4.28 -10.85
C LEU A 65 -47.52 5.70 -10.35
N PRO A 66 -46.27 6.01 -9.99
CA PRO A 66 -45.94 7.34 -9.48
C PRO A 66 -46.12 8.40 -10.57
N GLY A 67 -46.67 9.57 -10.22
CA GLY A 67 -46.98 10.64 -11.18
C GLY A 67 -45.77 11.20 -11.96
N ASN A 68 -44.54 10.98 -11.47
CA ASN A 68 -43.31 11.36 -12.17
C ASN A 68 -42.96 10.43 -13.35
N LEU A 69 -43.62 9.28 -13.48
CA LEU A 69 -43.41 8.28 -14.53
C LEU A 69 -44.37 8.50 -15.71
N THR A 70 -44.11 9.54 -16.50
CA THR A 70 -44.84 9.73 -17.76
C THR A 70 -44.09 9.08 -18.93
N PRO A 71 -44.75 8.27 -19.76
CA PRO A 71 -44.13 7.72 -20.96
C PRO A 71 -43.84 8.86 -21.94
N LYS A 72 -42.69 8.82 -22.61
CA LYS A 72 -42.34 9.85 -23.63
C LYS A 72 -43.24 9.76 -24.86
N TYR A 73 -43.70 8.56 -25.19
CA TYR A 73 -44.57 8.25 -26.32
C TYR A 73 -45.51 7.10 -25.95
N GLY A 74 -46.81 7.22 -26.21
CA GLY A 74 -47.78 6.13 -25.99
C GLY A 74 -48.06 5.82 -24.51
N GLU A 75 -48.61 4.64 -24.24
CA GLU A 75 -48.84 4.11 -22.89
C GLU A 75 -47.67 3.21 -22.47
N TRP A 76 -47.44 3.09 -21.16
CA TRP A 76 -46.44 2.14 -20.63
C TRP A 76 -46.83 0.70 -20.97
N GLU A 77 -45.82 -0.14 -21.25
CA GLU A 77 -46.01 -1.55 -21.56
C GLU A 77 -45.24 -2.46 -20.58
N ILE A 78 -45.89 -3.52 -20.11
CA ILE A 78 -45.28 -4.62 -19.33
C ILE A 78 -45.09 -5.82 -20.26
N ILE A 79 -43.86 -6.29 -20.38
CA ILE A 79 -43.53 -7.47 -21.17
C ILE A 79 -43.29 -8.67 -20.26
N TYR A 80 -43.66 -9.87 -20.68
CA TYR A 80 -43.41 -11.08 -19.88
C TYR A 80 -43.01 -12.32 -20.71
N ALA A 81 -42.29 -13.23 -20.08
CA ALA A 81 -41.95 -14.55 -20.62
C ALA A 81 -41.85 -15.60 -19.50
N PRO A 82 -42.13 -16.89 -19.74
CA PRO A 82 -42.67 -17.46 -20.98
C PRO A 82 -44.19 -17.24 -21.13
N GLU A 83 -44.67 -17.27 -22.36
CA GLU A 83 -46.10 -17.14 -22.68
C GLU A 83 -46.86 -18.44 -22.30
N SER A 84 -47.81 -18.32 -21.38
CA SER A 84 -48.68 -19.42 -20.95
C SER A 84 -50.06 -18.87 -20.61
N VAL A 85 -51.10 -19.67 -20.83
CA VAL A 85 -52.51 -19.29 -20.57
C VAL A 85 -52.71 -18.85 -19.12
N PHE A 86 -51.97 -19.45 -18.18
CA PHE A 86 -52.04 -19.09 -16.77
C PHE A 86 -51.33 -17.76 -16.47
N LEU A 87 -50.10 -17.60 -16.97
CA LEU A 87 -49.31 -16.38 -16.78
C LEU A 87 -49.96 -15.17 -17.47
N ASP A 88 -50.61 -15.38 -18.61
CA ASP A 88 -51.37 -14.34 -19.32
C ASP A 88 -52.50 -13.77 -18.46
N LYS A 89 -53.24 -14.62 -17.74
CA LYS A 89 -54.29 -14.17 -16.82
C LYS A 89 -53.72 -13.29 -15.70
N ILE A 90 -52.59 -13.67 -15.13
CA ILE A 90 -51.92 -12.91 -14.06
C ILE A 90 -51.50 -11.54 -14.60
N VAL A 91 -50.73 -11.53 -15.69
CA VAL A 91 -50.16 -10.30 -16.25
C VAL A 91 -51.26 -9.37 -16.79
N LYS A 92 -52.31 -9.91 -17.41
CA LYS A 92 -53.48 -9.13 -17.84
C LYS A 92 -54.18 -8.44 -16.67
N SER A 93 -54.35 -9.14 -15.54
CA SER A 93 -54.92 -8.55 -14.33
C SER A 93 -54.01 -7.43 -13.77
N THR A 94 -52.70 -7.67 -13.74
CA THR A 94 -51.68 -6.69 -13.31
C THR A 94 -51.68 -5.44 -14.20
N ALA A 95 -51.75 -5.63 -15.52
CA ALA A 95 -51.79 -4.57 -16.51
C ALA A 95 -53.05 -3.70 -16.37
N LYS A 96 -54.20 -4.34 -16.10
CA LYS A 96 -55.47 -3.64 -15.83
C LYS A 96 -55.40 -2.77 -14.57
N LYS A 97 -54.78 -3.25 -13.49
CA LYS A 97 -54.61 -2.50 -12.23
C LYS A 97 -53.73 -1.27 -12.41
N LEU A 98 -52.63 -1.41 -13.14
CA LEU A 98 -51.68 -0.33 -13.37
C LEU A 98 -52.04 0.58 -14.55
N LYS A 99 -53.09 0.25 -15.32
CA LYS A 99 -53.53 0.96 -16.54
C LYS A 99 -52.41 1.02 -17.59
N VAL A 100 -51.81 -0.13 -17.87
CA VAL A 100 -50.69 -0.29 -18.83
C VAL A 100 -50.98 -1.38 -19.85
N LEU A 101 -50.30 -1.34 -20.99
CA LEU A 101 -50.34 -2.38 -22.01
C LEU A 101 -49.52 -3.59 -21.57
N TYR A 102 -49.76 -4.76 -22.16
CA TYR A 102 -48.97 -5.95 -21.89
C TYR A 102 -48.73 -6.79 -23.14
N THR A 103 -47.55 -7.42 -23.22
CA THR A 103 -47.20 -8.37 -24.28
C THR A 103 -46.45 -9.60 -23.75
N GLY A 104 -46.84 -10.77 -24.24
CA GLY A 104 -46.23 -12.06 -23.91
C GLY A 104 -45.22 -12.51 -24.96
N PHE A 105 -44.14 -13.13 -24.51
CA PHE A 105 -43.11 -13.72 -25.37
C PHE A 105 -42.86 -15.18 -24.99
N LYS A 106 -42.60 -16.02 -26.00
CA LYS A 106 -42.33 -17.46 -25.79
C LYS A 106 -41.07 -17.72 -24.97
N ASP A 107 -40.01 -16.94 -25.20
CA ASP A 107 -38.70 -17.12 -24.58
C ASP A 107 -38.14 -15.80 -24.05
N GLU A 108 -37.29 -15.89 -23.02
CA GLU A 108 -36.58 -14.74 -22.45
C GLU A 108 -35.70 -14.01 -23.49
N ASP A 109 -35.06 -14.75 -24.40
CA ASP A 109 -34.17 -14.15 -25.42
C ASP A 109 -34.92 -13.24 -26.40
N ARG A 110 -36.12 -13.67 -26.86
CA ARG A 110 -36.96 -12.87 -27.77
C ARG A 110 -37.50 -11.60 -27.10
N MET A 111 -37.80 -11.70 -25.81
CA MET A 111 -38.19 -10.56 -25.00
C MET A 111 -37.03 -9.55 -24.91
N LEU A 112 -35.79 -10.02 -24.73
CA LEU A 112 -34.61 -9.14 -24.69
C LEU A 112 -34.32 -8.48 -26.04
N ASP A 113 -34.50 -9.19 -27.16
CA ASP A 113 -34.37 -8.62 -28.52
C ASP A 113 -35.40 -7.51 -28.76
N TYR A 114 -36.64 -7.70 -28.28
CA TYR A 114 -37.69 -6.67 -28.35
C TYR A 114 -37.33 -5.41 -27.55
N VAL A 115 -36.78 -5.60 -26.33
CA VAL A 115 -36.35 -4.48 -25.48
C VAL A 115 -35.23 -3.66 -26.12
N GLN A 116 -34.33 -4.28 -26.89
CA GLN A 116 -33.26 -3.55 -27.59
C GLN A 116 -33.80 -2.63 -28.67
N ASN A 117 -34.91 -3.02 -29.32
CA ASN A 117 -35.54 -2.25 -30.39
C ASN A 117 -36.50 -1.15 -29.87
N THR A 118 -37.17 -1.37 -28.73
CA THR A 118 -38.21 -0.46 -28.19
C THR A 118 -37.87 -0.07 -26.74
N THR A 119 -36.93 0.87 -26.55
CA THR A 119 -36.36 1.15 -25.21
C THR A 119 -37.15 2.15 -24.34
N ASP A 120 -37.98 3.00 -24.93
CA ASP A 120 -38.56 4.17 -24.23
C ASP A 120 -40.03 4.00 -23.81
N GLN A 121 -40.68 2.87 -24.14
CA GLN A 121 -42.10 2.57 -23.82
C GLN A 121 -42.28 1.40 -22.84
N ILE A 122 -41.21 0.65 -22.56
CA ILE A 122 -41.26 -0.53 -21.70
C ILE A 122 -41.04 -0.11 -20.25
N LEU A 123 -42.02 -0.41 -19.39
CA LEU A 123 -41.97 -0.13 -17.97
C LEU A 123 -41.07 -1.14 -17.24
N SER A 124 -41.33 -2.44 -17.44
CA SER A 124 -40.59 -3.54 -16.82
C SER A 124 -40.83 -4.85 -17.57
N GLY A 125 -39.80 -5.68 -17.65
CA GLY A 125 -39.92 -7.07 -18.13
C GLY A 125 -40.04 -8.06 -16.98
N ILE A 126 -40.94 -9.04 -17.08
CA ILE A 126 -41.16 -10.05 -16.05
C ILE A 126 -40.79 -11.42 -16.61
N VAL A 127 -39.85 -12.10 -15.96
CA VAL A 127 -39.44 -13.45 -16.33
C VAL A 127 -39.88 -14.42 -15.25
N PHE A 128 -40.82 -15.30 -15.57
CA PHE A 128 -41.27 -16.37 -14.68
C PHE A 128 -40.38 -17.62 -14.83
N ASP A 129 -40.32 -18.45 -13.80
CA ASP A 129 -39.60 -19.72 -13.86
C ASP A 129 -40.28 -20.69 -14.86
N ARG A 130 -39.49 -21.41 -15.67
CA ARG A 130 -39.99 -22.29 -16.75
C ARG A 130 -40.87 -23.43 -16.22
N LEU A 131 -40.73 -23.80 -14.95
CA LEU A 131 -41.57 -24.80 -14.30
C LEU A 131 -43.06 -24.44 -14.28
N LEU A 132 -43.40 -23.16 -14.48
CA LEU A 132 -44.77 -22.65 -14.55
C LEU A 132 -45.41 -22.81 -15.96
N GLU A 133 -44.67 -23.29 -16.96
CA GLU A 133 -45.17 -23.48 -18.34
C GLU A 133 -46.19 -24.62 -18.45
N ASN A 134 -46.05 -25.69 -17.65
CA ASN A 134 -46.78 -26.95 -17.85
C ASN A 134 -48.09 -27.08 -17.06
N GLY A 135 -48.60 -26.00 -16.44
CA GLY A 135 -49.92 -25.99 -15.80
C GLY A 135 -50.11 -26.99 -14.65
N THR A 136 -49.04 -27.60 -14.13
CA THR A 136 -49.10 -28.49 -12.98
C THR A 136 -49.07 -27.67 -11.70
N TYR A 137 -50.25 -27.20 -11.32
CA TYR A 137 -50.55 -26.56 -10.04
C TYR A 137 -50.22 -27.51 -8.88
N ASN A 138 -49.10 -27.25 -8.19
CA ASN A 138 -48.93 -27.76 -6.83
C ASN A 138 -48.02 -26.91 -5.94
N SER A 139 -47.63 -25.71 -6.40
CA SER A 139 -46.79 -24.82 -5.61
C SER A 139 -47.56 -23.56 -5.24
N THR A 140 -47.79 -23.38 -3.93
CA THR A 140 -48.25 -22.13 -3.29
C THR A 140 -47.26 -20.96 -3.45
N SER A 141 -46.24 -21.11 -4.29
CA SER A 141 -45.13 -20.18 -4.47
C SER A 141 -44.89 -19.90 -5.95
N ILE A 142 -44.84 -18.61 -6.32
CA ILE A 142 -44.40 -18.15 -7.64
C ILE A 142 -42.98 -17.59 -7.55
N LYS A 143 -42.12 -17.96 -8.50
CA LYS A 143 -40.77 -17.42 -8.62
C LYS A 143 -40.67 -16.63 -9.92
N TYR A 144 -40.32 -15.36 -9.81
CA TYR A 144 -40.20 -14.46 -10.95
C TYR A 144 -39.01 -13.50 -10.77
N LYS A 145 -38.57 -12.91 -11.88
CA LYS A 145 -37.57 -11.84 -11.92
C LYS A 145 -38.19 -10.63 -12.61
N ILE A 146 -38.15 -9.47 -11.94
CA ILE A 146 -38.51 -8.20 -12.58
C ILE A 146 -37.23 -7.57 -13.11
N ARG A 147 -37.22 -7.24 -14.40
CA ARG A 147 -36.19 -6.52 -15.11
C ARG A 147 -36.71 -5.09 -15.38
N PRO A 148 -36.56 -4.17 -14.41
CA PRO A 148 -36.97 -2.78 -14.58
C PRO A 148 -36.10 -2.08 -15.64
N GLY A 149 -36.59 -0.94 -16.15
CA GLY A 149 -35.83 -0.04 -17.04
C GLY A 149 -34.60 0.58 -16.37
N LYS A 150 -34.05 1.68 -16.90
CA LYS A 150 -32.85 2.33 -16.35
C LYS A 150 -33.06 2.78 -14.90
N ALA A 151 -32.10 2.52 -14.01
CA ALA A 151 -32.17 2.95 -12.60
C ALA A 151 -32.10 4.49 -12.47
N GLU A 152 -32.62 5.06 -11.37
CA GLU A 152 -32.44 6.48 -11.05
C GLU A 152 -31.15 6.73 -10.28
N GLY A 153 -30.28 7.53 -10.87
CA GLY A 153 -29.08 8.04 -10.21
C GLY A 153 -27.96 7.00 -10.09
N GLY A 154 -26.79 7.37 -10.62
CA GLY A 154 -25.51 6.96 -10.05
C GLY A 154 -25.15 7.89 -8.89
N ASN A 155 -24.29 7.45 -7.97
CA ASN A 155 -23.79 8.26 -6.85
C ASN A 155 -23.35 9.65 -7.35
N THR A 156 -24.00 10.71 -6.88
CA THR A 156 -23.73 12.08 -7.32
C THR A 156 -22.35 12.60 -6.92
N ALA A 157 -21.70 11.98 -5.93
CA ALA A 157 -20.31 12.27 -5.56
C ALA A 157 -19.30 11.83 -6.64
N PHE A 158 -19.62 10.79 -7.41
CA PHE A 158 -18.80 10.29 -8.50
C PHE A 158 -19.71 9.92 -9.68
N ARG A 159 -19.88 10.86 -10.62
CA ARG A 159 -20.66 10.77 -11.89
C ARG A 159 -20.37 9.54 -12.79
N ASN A 160 -19.59 8.57 -12.34
CA ASN A 160 -19.13 7.40 -13.10
C ASN A 160 -19.88 6.09 -12.80
N THR A 161 -20.94 6.09 -11.99
CA THR A 161 -21.78 4.89 -11.85
C THR A 161 -22.84 4.88 -12.94
N ILE A 162 -22.76 3.87 -13.81
CA ILE A 162 -23.69 3.57 -14.89
C ILE A 162 -25.12 3.53 -14.28
N PRO A 163 -26.17 4.05 -14.96
CA PRO A 163 -27.58 3.98 -14.53
C PRO A 163 -28.14 2.54 -14.61
N LYS A 164 -27.45 1.60 -13.96
CA LYS A 164 -27.77 0.18 -13.85
C LYS A 164 -28.18 -0.11 -12.41
N TRP A 165 -29.14 -1.01 -12.26
CA TRP A 165 -29.51 -1.55 -10.97
C TRP A 165 -28.34 -2.36 -10.41
N GLN A 166 -27.93 -2.05 -9.18
CA GLN A 166 -26.86 -2.75 -8.47
C GLN A 166 -27.45 -3.62 -7.35
N THR A 167 -28.27 -4.60 -7.72
CA THR A 167 -28.97 -5.49 -6.78
C THR A 167 -28.05 -6.46 -6.04
N GLN A 168 -26.76 -6.48 -6.39
CA GLN A 168 -25.74 -7.27 -5.70
C GLN A 168 -25.32 -6.66 -4.35
N TYR A 169 -25.66 -5.39 -4.09
CA TYR A 169 -25.34 -4.71 -2.85
C TYR A 169 -26.59 -4.50 -2.02
N THR A 170 -26.51 -4.87 -0.75
CA THR A 170 -27.59 -4.62 0.22
C THR A 170 -27.48 -3.18 0.75
N PHE A 171 -26.25 -2.67 0.89
CA PHE A 171 -25.94 -1.36 1.43
C PHE A 171 -25.38 -0.39 0.37
N PRO A 172 -25.48 0.94 0.58
CA PRO A 172 -24.89 1.91 -0.34
C PRO A 172 -23.37 1.80 -0.38
N LEU A 173 -22.77 2.06 -1.56
CA LEU A 173 -21.32 2.04 -1.77
C LEU A 173 -20.56 3.06 -0.90
N PHE A 174 -21.18 4.20 -0.62
CA PHE A 174 -20.66 5.23 0.28
C PHE A 174 -21.66 5.44 1.41
N PRO A 175 -21.36 4.94 2.62
CA PRO A 175 -22.19 5.22 3.77
C PRO A 175 -22.11 6.72 4.10
N ALA A 176 -23.21 7.28 4.58
CA ALA A 176 -23.29 8.65 5.08
C ALA A 176 -23.98 8.62 6.43
N LEU A 177 -23.70 9.61 7.28
CA LEU A 177 -24.43 9.75 8.53
C LEU A 177 -25.89 10.12 8.23
N GLY A 178 -26.82 9.33 8.77
CA GLY A 178 -28.25 9.57 8.63
C GLY A 178 -28.98 8.68 7.62
N PRO A 179 -30.28 8.93 7.42
CA PRO A 179 -31.09 8.14 6.51
C PRO A 179 -30.77 8.47 5.06
N ARG A 180 -30.70 7.43 4.22
CA ARG A 180 -30.59 7.56 2.77
C ARG A 180 -31.74 8.42 2.24
N ASN A 181 -31.41 9.54 1.59
CA ASN A 181 -32.37 10.54 1.09
C ASN A 181 -33.42 10.94 2.14
N ARG A 182 -33.03 11.84 3.06
CA ARG A 182 -33.89 12.36 4.14
C ARG A 182 -35.24 12.90 3.65
N VAL A 183 -35.24 13.63 2.54
CA VAL A 183 -36.42 14.37 2.03
C VAL A 183 -37.47 13.45 1.40
N LEU A 184 -37.07 12.32 0.84
CA LEU A 184 -37.98 11.46 0.07
C LEU A 184 -38.53 10.34 0.97
N GLY A 185 -39.83 10.40 1.27
CA GLY A 185 -40.53 9.39 2.09
C GLY A 185 -40.49 7.96 1.54
N TRP A 186 -40.14 7.78 0.27
CA TRP A 186 -40.07 6.49 -0.42
C TRP A 186 -38.62 6.00 -0.69
N GLY A 187 -37.60 6.66 -0.11
CA GLY A 187 -36.21 6.18 -0.13
C GLY A 187 -35.32 6.73 -1.25
N GLY A 188 -35.90 7.26 -2.34
CA GLY A 188 -35.17 7.86 -3.46
C GLY A 188 -34.35 6.86 -4.29
N SER A 189 -33.17 7.27 -4.78
CA SER A 189 -32.27 6.45 -5.61
C SER A 189 -31.90 5.12 -4.91
N PRO A 190 -31.95 3.95 -5.59
CA PRO A 190 -31.94 3.75 -7.05
C PRO A 190 -33.30 3.89 -7.74
N GLY A 191 -34.35 4.26 -7.01
CA GLY A 191 -35.65 4.59 -7.57
C GLY A 191 -36.65 3.43 -7.59
N TYR A 192 -36.65 2.58 -6.55
CA TYR A 192 -37.60 1.45 -6.47
C TYR A 192 -39.07 1.88 -6.56
N MET A 193 -39.44 3.01 -5.93
CA MET A 193 -40.78 3.58 -6.08
C MET A 193 -40.88 4.43 -7.35
N SER A 194 -39.99 5.40 -7.59
CA SER A 194 -40.08 6.31 -8.76
C SER A 194 -40.01 5.63 -10.12
N ARG A 195 -39.35 4.48 -10.23
CA ARG A 195 -39.33 3.66 -11.46
C ARG A 195 -40.47 2.63 -11.51
N GLY A 196 -41.40 2.66 -10.56
CA GLY A 196 -42.59 1.82 -10.55
C GLY A 196 -42.33 0.35 -10.20
N PHE A 197 -41.11 -0.01 -9.76
CA PHE A 197 -40.78 -1.40 -9.41
C PHE A 197 -41.69 -1.92 -8.29
N LEU A 198 -41.89 -1.14 -7.22
CA LEU A 198 -42.76 -1.53 -6.11
C LEU A 198 -44.22 -1.66 -6.54
N SER A 199 -44.73 -0.75 -7.38
CA SER A 199 -46.08 -0.81 -7.92
C SER A 199 -46.28 -2.05 -8.79
N VAL A 200 -45.32 -2.38 -9.67
CA VAL A 200 -45.35 -3.61 -10.49
C VAL A 200 -45.29 -4.85 -9.63
N GLN A 201 -44.42 -4.89 -8.61
CA GLN A 201 -44.30 -6.02 -7.70
C GLN A 201 -45.60 -6.25 -6.91
N HIS A 202 -46.20 -5.18 -6.38
CA HIS A 202 -47.45 -5.26 -5.63
C HIS A 202 -48.62 -5.67 -6.53
N ALA A 203 -48.77 -5.06 -7.71
CA ALA A 203 -49.83 -5.41 -8.64
C ALA A 203 -49.71 -6.85 -9.16
N LEU A 204 -48.50 -7.38 -9.33
CA LEU A 204 -48.27 -8.79 -9.68
C LEU A 204 -48.67 -9.73 -8.55
N ALA A 205 -48.22 -9.45 -7.32
CA ALA A 205 -48.56 -10.25 -6.16
C ALA A 205 -50.07 -10.24 -5.86
N SER A 206 -50.70 -9.06 -5.94
CA SER A 206 -52.13 -8.88 -5.75
C SER A 206 -52.95 -9.62 -6.82
N SER A 207 -52.56 -9.54 -8.10
CA SER A 207 -53.21 -10.31 -9.17
C SER A 207 -53.06 -11.83 -9.01
N PHE A 208 -51.90 -12.28 -8.54
CA PHE A 208 -51.69 -13.69 -8.23
C PHE A 208 -52.62 -14.14 -7.10
N MET A 209 -52.65 -13.40 -5.98
CA MET A 209 -53.51 -13.72 -4.84
C MET A 209 -55.00 -13.73 -5.22
N GLU A 210 -55.47 -12.77 -6.02
CA GLU A 210 -56.87 -12.72 -6.48
C GLU A 210 -57.26 -13.91 -7.36
N ILE A 211 -56.35 -14.42 -8.21
CA ILE A 211 -56.64 -15.57 -9.05
C ILE A 211 -56.81 -16.83 -8.21
N PHE A 212 -55.96 -17.02 -7.19
CA PHE A 212 -56.10 -18.13 -6.23
C PHE A 212 -57.30 -17.96 -5.28
N ALA A 213 -57.62 -16.73 -4.89
CA ALA A 213 -58.76 -16.44 -4.02
C ALA A 213 -60.10 -16.62 -4.74
N ASN A 214 -60.17 -16.28 -6.03
CA ASN A 214 -61.34 -16.56 -6.87
C ASN A 214 -61.57 -18.07 -7.08
N GLU A 215 -60.54 -18.92 -6.96
CA GLU A 215 -60.71 -20.38 -6.93
C GLU A 215 -61.28 -20.86 -5.58
N SER A 216 -61.25 -20.04 -4.53
CA SER A 216 -61.67 -20.35 -3.14
C SER A 216 -62.87 -19.53 -2.61
N ASP A 217 -63.53 -18.72 -3.46
CA ASP A 217 -64.71 -17.88 -3.15
C ASP A 217 -64.51 -16.79 -2.07
N GLU A 218 -63.27 -16.48 -1.68
CA GLU A 218 -62.96 -15.42 -0.71
C GLU A 218 -62.60 -14.09 -1.40
N LYS A 219 -63.34 -13.01 -1.10
CA LYS A 219 -62.96 -11.64 -1.54
C LYS A 219 -61.84 -11.12 -0.65
N LEU A 220 -60.65 -10.91 -1.23
CA LEU A 220 -59.53 -10.26 -0.56
C LEU A 220 -59.64 -8.73 -0.70
N ASP A 221 -60.04 -8.06 0.37
CA ASP A 221 -59.96 -6.60 0.51
C ASP A 221 -58.74 -6.28 1.39
N ILE A 222 -57.57 -6.12 0.75
CA ILE A 222 -56.31 -5.85 1.43
C ILE A 222 -55.77 -4.51 0.94
N ASP A 223 -55.79 -3.50 1.81
CA ASP A 223 -55.12 -2.23 1.58
C ASP A 223 -53.68 -2.29 2.12
N ILE A 224 -52.69 -2.05 1.26
CA ILE A 224 -51.27 -2.13 1.61
C ILE A 224 -50.64 -0.76 1.43
N GLU A 225 -50.25 -0.17 2.56
CA GLU A 225 -49.42 1.03 2.58
C GLU A 225 -47.97 0.67 2.91
N MET A 226 -47.04 1.42 2.32
CA MET A 226 -45.64 1.34 2.67
C MET A 226 -45.22 2.55 3.48
N CYS A 227 -44.50 2.31 4.57
CA CYS A 227 -43.92 3.38 5.38
C CYS A 227 -42.46 3.03 5.66
N ARG A 228 -41.57 4.02 5.57
CA ARG A 228 -40.18 3.85 5.99
C ARG A 228 -40.13 3.85 7.50
N TYR A 229 -39.25 3.01 8.06
CA TYR A 229 -38.96 3.06 9.48
C TYR A 229 -38.50 4.46 9.90
N PRO A 230 -38.99 4.98 11.03
CA PRO A 230 -38.54 6.26 11.56
C PRO A 230 -37.03 6.18 11.84
N TYR A 231 -36.32 7.27 11.56
CA TYR A 231 -34.88 7.34 11.78
C TYR A 231 -34.57 8.15 13.05
N PRO A 232 -33.68 7.68 13.94
CA PRO A 232 -33.33 8.40 15.16
C PRO A 232 -32.66 9.75 14.87
N PRO A 233 -32.53 10.64 15.86
CA PRO A 233 -31.75 11.87 15.74
C PRO A 233 -30.34 11.59 15.22
N PHE A 234 -29.86 12.39 14.27
CA PHE A 234 -28.58 12.16 13.61
C PHE A 234 -27.89 13.47 13.22
N LEU A 235 -26.63 13.36 12.81
CA LEU A 235 -25.82 14.48 12.34
C LEU A 235 -25.74 14.41 10.81
N ASP A 236 -26.34 15.38 10.13
CA ASP A 236 -26.23 15.52 8.68
C ASP A 236 -24.93 16.27 8.36
N ASP A 237 -23.90 15.52 8.00
CA ASP A 237 -22.58 16.05 7.68
C ASP A 237 -22.10 15.60 6.31
N LYS A 238 -22.23 16.51 5.34
CA LYS A 238 -21.77 16.33 3.96
C LYS A 238 -20.24 16.25 3.85
N PHE A 239 -19.51 16.70 4.88
CA PHE A 239 -18.05 16.60 4.91
C PHE A 239 -17.56 15.15 4.83
N ILE A 240 -18.30 14.19 5.41
CA ILE A 240 -17.89 12.78 5.46
C ILE A 240 -17.73 12.16 4.07
N LEU A 241 -18.57 12.54 3.11
CA LEU A 241 -18.45 12.07 1.72
C LEU A 241 -17.18 12.63 1.05
N SER A 242 -16.82 13.88 1.34
CA SER A 242 -15.57 14.48 0.90
C SER A 242 -14.37 13.83 1.60
N LEU A 243 -14.49 13.51 2.88
CA LEU A 243 -13.47 12.79 3.65
C LEU A 243 -13.19 11.42 3.04
N GLN A 244 -14.21 10.61 2.77
CA GLN A 244 -14.07 9.29 2.11
C GLN A 244 -13.32 9.38 0.76
N SER A 245 -13.50 10.47 0.04
CA SER A 245 -12.92 10.67 -1.29
C SER A 245 -11.45 11.11 -1.25
N PHE A 246 -11.11 12.05 -0.36
CA PHE A 246 -9.80 12.73 -0.37
C PHE A 246 -8.86 12.30 0.74
N PHE A 247 -9.36 11.73 1.84
CA PHE A 247 -8.55 11.35 3.00
C PHE A 247 -7.38 10.41 2.68
N PRO A 248 -7.58 9.31 1.92
CA PRO A 248 -6.49 8.40 1.51
C PRO A 248 -5.34 9.13 0.78
N MET A 249 -5.69 10.05 -0.12
CA MET A 249 -4.73 10.80 -0.93
C MET A 249 -3.95 11.80 -0.07
N ILE A 250 -4.64 12.52 0.81
CA ILE A 250 -4.03 13.53 1.68
C ILE A 250 -3.05 12.87 2.65
N ILE A 251 -3.44 11.78 3.30
CA ILE A 251 -2.55 11.06 4.22
C ILE A 251 -1.34 10.49 3.47
N CYS A 252 -1.53 9.83 2.32
CA CYS A 252 -0.40 9.26 1.58
C CYS A 252 0.59 10.35 1.11
N PHE A 253 0.10 11.45 0.52
CA PHE A 253 0.96 12.52 0.02
C PHE A 253 1.64 13.32 1.13
N SER A 254 1.09 13.30 2.34
CA SER A 254 1.72 13.91 3.51
C SER A 254 3.12 13.34 3.79
N PHE A 255 3.39 12.08 3.43
CA PHE A 255 4.66 11.39 3.66
C PHE A 255 5.60 11.36 2.45
N ILE A 256 5.25 11.99 1.33
CA ILE A 256 6.09 11.97 0.12
C ILE A 256 7.46 12.62 0.37
N TYR A 257 7.48 13.77 1.04
CA TYR A 257 8.72 14.51 1.30
C TYR A 257 9.64 13.76 2.26
N PRO A 258 9.17 13.26 3.44
CA PRO A 258 9.98 12.39 4.27
C PRO A 258 10.50 11.15 3.53
N ALA A 259 9.67 10.46 2.76
CA ALA A 259 10.06 9.26 2.02
C ALA A 259 11.21 9.54 1.02
N VAL A 260 11.10 10.63 0.25
CA VAL A 260 12.14 11.04 -0.69
C VAL A 260 13.44 11.42 0.03
N ASN A 261 13.34 12.11 1.17
CA ASN A 261 14.53 12.51 1.93
C ASN A 261 15.27 11.32 2.56
N ILE A 262 14.54 10.31 3.04
CA ILE A 262 15.12 9.05 3.53
C ILE A 262 15.98 8.41 2.45
N VAL A 263 15.43 8.22 1.25
CA VAL A 263 16.14 7.63 0.11
C VAL A 263 17.36 8.48 -0.26
N LYS A 264 17.18 9.81 -0.35
CA LYS A 264 18.24 10.74 -0.71
C LYS A 264 19.44 10.63 0.25
N ASN A 265 19.22 10.71 1.55
CA ASN A 265 20.31 10.72 2.54
C ASN A 265 21.10 9.41 2.54
N ILE A 266 20.43 8.27 2.40
CA ILE A 266 21.09 6.95 2.33
C ILE A 266 21.93 6.84 1.06
N VAL A 267 21.40 7.30 -0.08
CA VAL A 267 22.13 7.26 -1.35
C VAL A 267 23.27 8.28 -1.39
N ILE A 268 23.15 9.45 -0.74
CA ILE A 268 24.28 10.39 -0.58
C ILE A 268 25.42 9.73 0.19
N GLU A 269 25.11 9.01 1.27
CA GLU A 269 26.15 8.32 2.07
C GLU A 269 26.82 7.18 1.27
N LYS A 270 26.06 6.51 0.40
CA LYS A 270 26.57 5.51 -0.56
C LYS A 270 27.44 6.16 -1.64
N GLU A 271 26.99 7.29 -2.22
CA GLU A 271 27.71 8.04 -3.27
C GLU A 271 29.05 8.58 -2.76
N LYS A 272 29.09 9.09 -1.52
CA LYS A 272 30.32 9.56 -0.85
C LYS A 272 31.20 8.42 -0.31
N LYS A 273 30.79 7.16 -0.46
CA LYS A 273 31.51 5.96 0.05
C LYS A 273 31.70 5.92 1.56
N LEU A 274 30.98 6.77 2.30
CA LEU A 274 31.05 6.84 3.76
C LEU A 274 30.59 5.53 4.39
N LYS A 275 29.61 4.85 3.78
CA LYS A 275 29.15 3.53 4.22
C LYS A 275 30.25 2.47 4.15
N GLU A 276 30.95 2.36 3.03
CA GLU A 276 32.04 1.39 2.85
C GLU A 276 33.25 1.76 3.72
N ALA A 277 33.53 3.05 3.90
CA ALA A 277 34.55 3.50 4.85
C ALA A 277 34.25 3.08 6.29
N MET A 278 32.99 3.22 6.74
CA MET A 278 32.59 2.73 8.06
C MET A 278 32.67 1.20 8.17
N LYS A 279 32.36 0.46 7.10
CA LYS A 279 32.55 -1.02 7.07
C LYS A 279 34.03 -1.38 7.20
N MET A 280 34.91 -0.70 6.48
CA MET A 280 36.37 -0.87 6.58
C MET A 280 36.91 -0.63 8.00
N MET A 281 36.20 0.14 8.82
CA MET A 281 36.54 0.40 10.21
C MET A 281 35.91 -0.62 11.19
N GLY A 282 35.30 -1.70 10.70
CA GLY A 282 34.71 -2.77 11.51
C GLY A 282 33.25 -2.57 11.89
N LEU A 283 32.52 -1.67 11.21
CA LEU A 283 31.08 -1.48 11.45
C LEU A 283 30.24 -2.60 10.81
N SER A 284 29.45 -3.31 11.61
CA SER A 284 28.52 -4.33 11.10
C SER A 284 27.37 -3.73 10.26
N ARG A 285 27.01 -4.40 9.15
CA ARG A 285 25.97 -3.94 8.20
C ARG A 285 24.61 -3.64 8.86
N TRP A 286 24.13 -4.53 9.75
CA TRP A 286 22.83 -4.39 10.42
C TRP A 286 22.77 -3.18 11.37
N LEU A 287 23.91 -2.78 11.94
CA LEU A 287 24.00 -1.66 12.88
C LEU A 287 23.72 -0.32 12.17
N HIS A 288 24.19 -0.22 10.93
CA HIS A 288 23.97 0.94 10.09
C HIS A 288 22.47 1.13 9.76
N TRP A 289 21.79 0.07 9.32
CA TRP A 289 20.36 0.13 8.98
C TRP A 289 19.48 0.37 10.21
N THR A 290 19.78 -0.27 11.34
CA THR A 290 19.04 -0.04 12.58
C THR A 290 19.21 1.38 13.11
N ALA A 291 20.39 1.98 12.97
CA ALA A 291 20.62 3.38 13.36
C ALA A 291 19.87 4.37 12.46
N TRP A 292 19.80 4.10 11.14
CA TRP A 292 18.97 4.86 10.22
C TRP A 292 17.47 4.70 10.50
N PHE A 293 17.04 3.46 10.77
CA PHE A 293 15.64 3.15 11.09
C PHE A 293 15.21 3.91 12.33
N LEU A 294 15.96 3.80 13.43
CA LEU A 294 15.62 4.44 14.69
C LEU A 294 15.58 5.96 14.56
N LYS A 295 16.54 6.56 13.83
CA LYS A 295 16.54 8.00 13.55
C LYS A 295 15.22 8.42 12.90
N TYR A 296 14.88 7.86 11.75
CA TYR A 296 13.68 8.28 11.01
C TYR A 296 12.38 7.91 11.72
N PHE A 297 12.34 6.76 12.38
CA PHE A 297 11.17 6.31 13.14
C PHE A 297 10.84 7.29 14.28
N LEU A 298 11.82 7.74 15.06
CA LEU A 298 11.59 8.72 16.13
C LEU A 298 11.07 10.07 15.59
N PHE A 299 11.61 10.55 14.47
CA PHE A 299 11.14 11.81 13.87
C PHE A 299 9.73 11.68 13.26
N LEU A 300 9.43 10.56 12.59
CA LEU A 300 8.11 10.36 11.98
C LEU A 300 7.01 10.10 13.01
N ILE A 301 7.31 9.50 14.17
CA ILE A 301 6.35 9.40 15.28
C ILE A 301 5.86 10.80 15.69
N LEU A 302 6.74 11.80 15.75
CA LEU A 302 6.34 13.16 16.08
C LEU A 302 5.38 13.73 15.03
N SER A 303 5.62 13.48 13.74
CA SER A 303 4.68 13.83 12.67
C SER A 303 3.34 13.11 12.81
N CYS A 304 3.32 11.82 13.17
CA CYS A 304 2.09 11.06 13.43
C CYS A 304 1.30 11.63 14.62
N CYS A 305 1.99 12.03 15.70
CA CYS A 305 1.35 12.71 16.84
C CYS A 305 0.71 14.05 16.41
N ILE A 306 1.39 14.83 15.57
CA ILE A 306 0.83 16.10 15.07
C ILE A 306 -0.41 15.85 14.20
N ILE A 307 -0.34 14.88 13.26
CA ILE A 307 -1.49 14.53 12.40
C ILE A 307 -2.68 14.07 13.26
N THR A 308 -2.46 13.17 14.21
CA THR A 308 -3.55 12.63 15.06
C THR A 308 -4.22 13.72 15.89
N VAL A 309 -3.43 14.62 16.49
CA VAL A 309 -3.95 15.79 17.20
C VAL A 309 -4.77 16.67 16.26
N LEU A 310 -4.27 17.00 15.07
CA LEU A 310 -5.00 17.83 14.10
C LEU A 310 -6.30 17.19 13.61
N LEU A 311 -6.36 15.87 13.49
CA LEU A 311 -7.56 15.16 13.05
C LEU A 311 -8.62 15.01 14.16
N CYS A 312 -8.19 14.85 15.41
CA CYS A 312 -9.09 14.54 16.53
C CYS A 312 -9.47 15.78 17.38
N VAL A 313 -8.73 16.89 17.28
CA VAL A 313 -9.06 18.13 17.99
C VAL A 313 -10.29 18.77 17.35
N LYS A 314 -11.20 19.23 18.21
CA LYS A 314 -12.41 19.96 17.83
C LYS A 314 -12.07 21.41 17.55
N PHE A 315 -12.10 21.82 16.28
CA PHE A 315 -11.78 23.19 15.87
C PHE A 315 -13.01 24.07 15.71
N THR A 316 -14.07 23.56 15.08
CA THR A 316 -15.26 24.35 14.71
C THR A 316 -16.55 23.61 15.04
N GLN A 317 -17.48 24.30 15.70
CA GLN A 317 -18.83 23.80 16.04
C GLN A 317 -18.81 22.47 16.86
N ASP A 318 -17.84 22.30 17.77
CA ASP A 318 -17.64 21.06 18.56
C ASP A 318 -17.40 19.78 17.76
N LEU A 319 -17.10 19.89 16.47
CA LEU A 319 -16.84 18.77 15.57
C LEU A 319 -15.36 18.76 15.16
N ALA A 320 -14.72 17.62 15.40
CA ALA A 320 -13.42 17.26 14.86
C ALA A 320 -13.55 16.75 13.42
N VAL A 321 -12.42 16.59 12.73
CA VAL A 321 -12.37 15.97 11.39
C VAL A 321 -12.82 14.52 11.48
N ILE A 322 -12.41 13.84 12.56
CA ILE A 322 -12.83 12.49 12.93
C ILE A 322 -13.37 12.58 14.37
N ASN A 323 -14.64 12.25 14.58
CA ASN A 323 -15.35 12.45 15.84
C ASN A 323 -15.51 11.16 16.65
N ALA A 324 -15.87 10.06 16.00
CA ALA A 324 -16.25 8.83 16.70
C ALA A 324 -15.07 7.89 16.96
N THR A 325 -14.04 7.94 16.11
CA THR A 325 -12.87 7.06 16.21
C THR A 325 -11.92 7.45 17.35
N ASP A 326 -11.41 6.45 18.07
CA ASP A 326 -10.42 6.66 19.13
C ASP A 326 -9.09 7.18 18.59
N PRO A 327 -8.54 8.29 19.13
CA PRO A 327 -7.28 8.88 18.63
C PRO A 327 -6.08 7.93 18.70
N THR A 328 -6.09 6.99 19.66
CA THR A 328 -5.01 6.01 19.86
C THR A 328 -4.94 4.97 18.75
N VAL A 329 -6.09 4.58 18.18
CA VAL A 329 -6.16 3.65 17.04
C VAL A 329 -5.52 4.28 15.80
N ILE A 330 -5.85 5.55 15.53
CA ILE A 330 -5.27 6.32 14.41
C ILE A 330 -3.76 6.46 14.59
N LEU A 331 -3.30 6.77 15.82
CA LEU A 331 -1.88 6.91 16.12
C LEU A 331 -1.10 5.62 15.85
N ILE A 332 -1.58 4.48 16.37
CA ILE A 332 -0.89 3.20 16.16
C ILE A 332 -0.90 2.80 14.69
N TRP A 333 -2.03 3.01 13.99
CA TRP A 333 -2.11 2.74 12.55
C TRP A 333 -1.10 3.56 11.74
N LEU A 334 -0.96 4.87 12.02
CA LEU A 334 0.05 5.72 11.37
C LEU A 334 1.49 5.33 11.76
N ILE A 335 1.74 4.93 13.01
CA ILE A 335 3.08 4.48 13.44
C ILE A 335 3.48 3.19 12.71
N VAL A 336 2.57 2.23 12.58
CA VAL A 336 2.84 0.98 11.84
C VAL A 336 3.06 1.28 10.35
N TYR A 337 2.29 2.18 9.76
CA TYR A 337 2.52 2.63 8.39
C TYR A 337 3.89 3.29 8.21
N THR A 338 4.30 4.17 9.13
CA THR A 338 5.62 4.82 9.04
C THR A 338 6.78 3.85 9.20
N ALA A 339 6.63 2.78 10.00
CA ALA A 339 7.61 1.70 10.03
C ALA A 339 7.72 1.01 8.65
N SER A 340 6.57 0.66 8.04
CA SER A 340 6.52 0.03 6.70
C SER A 340 7.13 0.91 5.62
N ILE A 341 6.83 2.21 5.63
CA ILE A 341 7.36 3.12 4.61
C ILE A 341 8.87 3.33 4.73
N ILE A 342 9.43 3.37 5.95
CA ILE A 342 10.88 3.43 6.15
C ILE A 342 11.52 2.18 5.54
N CYS A 343 10.97 0.98 5.81
CA CYS A 343 11.47 -0.27 5.22
C CYS A 343 11.39 -0.28 3.69
N PHE A 344 10.30 0.22 3.13
CA PHE A 344 10.15 0.37 1.68
C PHE A 344 11.16 1.37 1.08
N CYS A 345 11.40 2.50 1.75
CA CYS A 345 12.43 3.47 1.35
C CYS A 345 13.84 2.88 1.42
N PHE A 346 14.12 2.02 2.41
CA PHE A 346 15.41 1.32 2.49
C PHE A 346 15.60 0.40 1.29
N PHE A 347 14.61 -0.43 0.97
CA PHE A 347 14.62 -1.26 -0.22
C PHE A 347 14.89 -0.41 -1.47
N LEU A 348 14.13 0.68 -1.64
CA LEU A 348 14.27 1.56 -2.80
C LEU A 348 15.66 2.21 -2.90
N SER A 349 16.26 2.57 -1.77
CA SER A 349 17.60 3.17 -1.73
C SER A 349 18.70 2.23 -2.21
N THR A 350 18.54 0.90 -2.06
CA THR A 350 19.55 -0.07 -2.52
C THR A 350 19.70 -0.13 -4.03
N LEU A 351 18.63 0.17 -4.77
CA LEU A 351 18.58 0.11 -6.24
C LEU A 351 19.33 1.26 -6.94
N PHE A 352 19.70 2.31 -6.20
CA PHE A 352 20.37 3.48 -6.77
C PHE A 352 21.81 3.63 -6.26
N SER A 353 22.65 4.24 -7.09
CA SER A 353 24.04 4.61 -6.76
C SER A 353 24.26 6.12 -6.64
N LYS A 354 23.42 6.94 -7.27
CA LYS A 354 23.53 8.41 -7.30
C LYS A 354 22.32 9.10 -6.66
N ALA A 355 22.55 10.06 -5.78
CA ALA A 355 21.51 10.68 -4.96
C ALA A 355 20.47 11.47 -5.75
N ASN A 356 20.90 12.25 -6.75
CA ASN A 356 19.98 13.06 -7.57
C ASN A 356 19.03 12.19 -8.40
N SER A 357 19.53 11.07 -8.92
CA SER A 357 18.69 10.09 -9.62
C SER A 357 17.70 9.44 -8.65
N ALA A 358 18.20 8.96 -7.51
CA ALA A 358 17.38 8.31 -6.50
C ALA A 358 16.24 9.20 -5.98
N THR A 359 16.52 10.49 -5.75
CA THR A 359 15.51 11.47 -5.27
C THR A 359 14.37 11.63 -6.27
N SER A 360 14.68 11.86 -7.54
CA SER A 360 13.68 12.04 -8.60
C SER A 360 12.85 10.77 -8.83
N PHE A 361 13.50 9.61 -8.91
CA PHE A 361 12.81 8.34 -9.09
C PHE A 361 12.02 7.91 -7.85
N ALA A 362 12.49 8.22 -6.64
CA ALA A 362 11.75 7.91 -5.42
C ALA A 362 10.41 8.63 -5.36
N GLY A 363 10.36 9.92 -5.72
CA GLY A 363 9.11 10.66 -5.79
C GLY A 363 8.14 10.08 -6.84
N ILE A 364 8.67 9.71 -8.02
CA ILE A 364 7.87 9.09 -9.08
C ILE A 364 7.33 7.72 -8.65
N ILE A 365 8.17 6.86 -8.07
CA ILE A 365 7.77 5.54 -7.58
C ILE A 365 6.74 5.65 -6.46
N PHE A 366 6.90 6.63 -5.57
CA PHE A 366 5.92 6.90 -4.52
C PHE A 366 4.54 7.26 -5.11
N PHE A 367 4.50 8.08 -6.16
CA PHE A 367 3.24 8.39 -6.85
C PHE A 367 2.68 7.18 -7.61
N LEU A 368 3.54 6.46 -8.35
CA LEU A 368 3.14 5.27 -9.12
C LEU A 368 2.58 4.16 -8.23
N THR A 369 3.11 4.00 -7.03
CA THR A 369 2.59 3.03 -6.06
C THR A 369 1.22 3.45 -5.51
N PHE A 370 0.84 4.72 -5.52
CA PHE A 370 -0.52 5.14 -5.13
C PHE A 370 -1.54 5.02 -6.29
N THR A 371 -1.11 5.23 -7.54
CA THR A 371 -1.99 5.25 -8.74
C THR A 371 -3.01 4.09 -8.85
N PRO A 372 -2.67 2.83 -8.54
CA PRO A 372 -3.64 1.72 -8.61
C PRO A 372 -4.91 1.93 -7.77
N TYR A 373 -4.82 2.73 -6.69
CA TYR A 373 -5.95 3.05 -5.83
C TYR A 373 -7.15 3.63 -6.61
N PHE A 374 -6.91 4.50 -7.59
CA PHE A 374 -7.96 5.12 -8.40
C PHE A 374 -8.78 4.11 -9.22
N PHE A 375 -8.17 2.97 -9.57
CA PHE A 375 -8.86 1.89 -10.28
C PHE A 375 -9.54 0.90 -9.34
N ILE A 376 -8.98 0.74 -8.14
CA ILE A 376 -9.50 -0.18 -7.13
C ILE A 376 -10.74 0.37 -6.46
N MET A 377 -10.76 1.66 -6.10
CA MET A 377 -11.85 2.27 -5.34
C MET A 377 -13.25 2.04 -5.97
N PRO A 378 -13.48 2.25 -7.29
CA PRO A 378 -14.77 1.97 -7.91
C PRO A 378 -15.16 0.48 -7.91
N ARG A 379 -14.19 -0.43 -7.77
CA ARG A 379 -14.37 -1.89 -7.83
C ARG A 379 -14.21 -2.55 -6.46
N TYR A 380 -13.96 -1.79 -5.40
CA TYR A 380 -13.58 -2.29 -4.10
C TYR A 380 -14.52 -3.38 -3.57
N ASN A 381 -15.83 -3.17 -3.67
CA ASN A 381 -16.85 -4.12 -3.19
C ASN A 381 -16.99 -5.38 -4.06
N THR A 382 -16.50 -5.37 -5.30
CA THR A 382 -16.50 -6.57 -6.17
C THR A 382 -15.23 -7.41 -6.03
N MET A 383 -14.19 -6.88 -5.38
CA MET A 383 -12.91 -7.57 -5.26
C MET A 383 -12.99 -8.67 -4.20
N SER A 384 -12.36 -9.81 -4.50
CA SER A 384 -12.20 -10.88 -3.53
C SER A 384 -11.33 -10.44 -2.36
N HIS A 385 -11.55 -11.07 -1.20
CA HIS A 385 -10.76 -10.83 0.01
C HIS A 385 -9.24 -10.97 -0.23
N VAL A 386 -8.83 -12.00 -0.98
CA VAL A 386 -7.41 -12.22 -1.32
C VAL A 386 -6.86 -11.09 -2.19
N ALA A 387 -7.62 -10.59 -3.18
CA ALA A 387 -7.19 -9.47 -4.00
C ALA A 387 -7.02 -8.19 -3.17
N LYS A 388 -7.93 -7.94 -2.21
CA LYS A 388 -7.82 -6.82 -1.27
C LYS A 388 -6.55 -6.92 -0.40
N LEU A 389 -6.24 -8.11 0.12
CA LEU A 389 -5.01 -8.35 0.89
C LEU A 389 -3.75 -8.18 0.04
N LEU A 390 -3.70 -8.73 -1.17
CA LEU A 390 -2.54 -8.58 -2.06
C LEU A 390 -2.26 -7.11 -2.41
N CYS A 391 -3.30 -6.30 -2.59
CA CYS A 391 -3.13 -4.85 -2.75
C CYS A 391 -2.46 -4.20 -1.55
N CYS A 392 -2.66 -4.71 -0.33
CA CYS A 392 -2.04 -4.20 0.89
C CYS A 392 -0.56 -4.58 1.04
N LEU A 393 0.03 -5.36 0.12
CA LEU A 393 1.48 -5.60 0.11
C LEU A 393 2.31 -4.37 -0.29
N ILE A 394 1.68 -3.39 -0.95
CA ILE A 394 2.32 -2.11 -1.25
C ILE A 394 1.90 -1.12 -0.16
N PRO A 395 2.83 -0.52 0.61
CA PRO A 395 2.47 0.26 1.78
C PRO A 395 1.58 1.49 1.46
N ASN A 396 1.79 2.10 0.28
CA ASN A 396 0.96 3.21 -0.21
C ASN A 396 -0.47 2.81 -0.60
N LEU A 397 -0.70 1.56 -1.03
CA LEU A 397 -2.06 1.04 -1.20
C LEU A 397 -2.67 0.64 0.13
N ALA A 398 -1.89 0.03 1.02
CA ALA A 398 -2.37 -0.39 2.33
C ALA A 398 -2.90 0.80 3.15
N ILE A 399 -2.22 1.95 3.13
CA ILE A 399 -2.71 3.17 3.80
C ILE A 399 -4.00 3.67 3.16
N ALA A 400 -4.13 3.54 1.84
CA ALA A 400 -5.34 3.95 1.15
C ALA A 400 -6.53 3.04 1.49
N MET A 401 -6.32 1.73 1.59
CA MET A 401 -7.33 0.77 2.01
C MET A 401 -7.74 0.93 3.48
N GLY A 402 -6.76 1.10 4.39
CA GLY A 402 -7.04 1.37 5.80
C GLY A 402 -7.79 2.69 6.01
N SER A 403 -7.48 3.71 5.19
CA SER A 403 -8.20 4.98 5.17
C SER A 403 -9.67 4.84 4.77
N ILE A 404 -10.00 3.98 3.81
CA ILE A 404 -11.39 3.70 3.43
C ILE A 404 -12.14 3.08 4.62
N ILE A 405 -11.56 2.05 5.26
CA ILE A 405 -12.18 1.38 6.42
C ILE A 405 -12.44 2.37 7.55
N LEU A 406 -11.47 3.26 7.81
CA LEU A 406 -11.61 4.32 8.80
C LEU A 406 -12.73 5.30 8.46
N THR A 407 -12.81 5.74 7.21
CA THR A 407 -13.85 6.70 6.81
C THR A 407 -15.24 6.06 6.72
N PHE A 408 -15.34 4.76 6.46
CA PHE A 408 -16.62 4.02 6.46
C PHE A 408 -17.16 3.74 7.85
N SER A 409 -16.28 3.42 8.80
CA SER A 409 -16.66 3.24 10.21
C SER A 409 -17.09 4.58 10.85
N GLU A 410 -16.40 5.67 10.53
CA GLU A 410 -16.80 7.03 10.93
C GLU A 410 -18.16 7.42 10.31
N ALA A 411 -18.38 7.11 9.03
CA ALA A 411 -19.64 7.39 8.35
C ALA A 411 -20.82 6.55 8.85
N SER A 412 -20.54 5.41 9.46
CA SER A 412 -21.56 4.57 10.12
C SER A 412 -21.91 5.09 11.52
N GLY A 413 -21.15 6.05 12.05
CA GLY A 413 -21.37 6.69 13.35
C GLY A 413 -20.83 5.92 14.56
N ALA A 414 -20.37 4.67 14.39
CA ALA A 414 -19.72 3.89 15.44
C ALA A 414 -18.25 4.29 15.64
N GLY A 415 -17.57 4.72 14.57
CA GLY A 415 -16.13 4.95 14.58
C GLY A 415 -15.31 3.67 14.79
N LEU A 416 -13.99 3.80 14.76
CA LEU A 416 -13.07 2.71 15.14
C LEU A 416 -12.65 2.83 16.60
N GLN A 417 -12.84 1.75 17.33
CA GLN A 417 -12.43 1.54 18.71
C GLN A 417 -11.58 0.26 18.78
N TRP A 418 -10.85 0.07 19.87
CA TRP A 418 -10.04 -1.15 20.05
C TRP A 418 -10.86 -2.43 20.03
N ASP A 419 -12.10 -2.36 20.52
CA ASP A 419 -12.99 -3.52 20.60
C ASP A 419 -13.55 -3.93 19.23
N ASN A 420 -13.71 -2.98 18.29
CA ASN A 420 -14.32 -3.20 16.99
C ASN A 420 -13.31 -3.22 15.82
N ILE A 421 -12.00 -3.15 16.10
CA ILE A 421 -10.94 -3.06 15.08
C ILE A 421 -10.84 -4.31 14.17
N SER A 422 -11.30 -5.44 14.69
CA SER A 422 -11.39 -6.72 13.97
C SER A 422 -12.70 -6.91 13.23
N ASP A 423 -13.68 -6.02 13.45
CA ASP A 423 -14.98 -6.09 12.80
C ASP A 423 -14.97 -5.34 11.47
N PRO A 424 -15.73 -5.81 10.47
CA PRO A 424 -15.79 -5.14 9.18
C PRO A 424 -16.56 -3.80 9.28
N ALA A 425 -16.07 -2.77 8.59
CA ALA A 425 -16.67 -1.44 8.64
C ALA A 425 -18.07 -1.39 8.00
N THR A 426 -18.34 -2.25 7.03
CA THR A 426 -19.69 -2.50 6.50
C THR A 426 -19.97 -4.00 6.53
N PRO A 427 -21.23 -4.44 6.75
CA PRO A 427 -21.54 -5.87 6.83
C PRO A 427 -21.20 -6.67 5.55
N ASP A 428 -21.17 -5.99 4.40
CA ASP A 428 -20.83 -6.59 3.10
C ASP A 428 -19.31 -6.67 2.86
N ASP A 429 -18.49 -6.02 3.68
CA ASP A 429 -17.03 -6.02 3.53
C ASP A 429 -16.35 -7.11 4.36
N THR A 430 -15.20 -7.56 3.85
CA THR A 430 -14.41 -8.65 4.42
C THR A 430 -13.07 -8.16 4.95
N LEU A 431 -12.60 -6.99 4.52
CA LEU A 431 -11.32 -6.43 4.95
C LEU A 431 -11.50 -5.63 6.24
N THR A 432 -10.69 -5.93 7.24
CA THR A 432 -10.73 -5.27 8.55
C THR A 432 -9.45 -4.47 8.77
N LEU A 433 -9.49 -3.46 9.65
CA LEU A 433 -8.31 -2.64 9.92
C LEU A 433 -7.19 -3.50 10.54
N SER A 434 -7.54 -4.45 11.42
CA SER A 434 -6.58 -5.39 12.00
C SER A 434 -5.78 -6.18 10.96
N MET A 435 -6.42 -6.64 9.88
CA MET A 435 -5.74 -7.33 8.77
C MET A 435 -4.75 -6.40 8.05
N THR A 436 -5.10 -5.12 7.87
CA THR A 436 -4.16 -4.14 7.28
C THR A 436 -2.93 -3.92 8.15
N LEU A 437 -3.08 -3.92 9.49
CA LEU A 437 -1.95 -3.82 10.44
C LEU A 437 -0.99 -5.01 10.32
N VAL A 438 -1.54 -6.22 10.20
CA VAL A 438 -0.73 -7.43 9.98
C VAL A 438 -0.02 -7.37 8.63
N MET A 439 -0.68 -6.89 7.58
CA MET A 439 -0.07 -6.78 6.25
C MET A 439 1.08 -5.76 6.21
N TYR A 440 1.03 -4.65 6.95
CA TYR A 440 2.18 -3.75 7.09
C TYR A 440 3.40 -4.43 7.72
N PHE A 441 3.17 -5.27 8.73
CA PHE A 441 4.26 -6.02 9.35
C PHE A 441 4.90 -6.99 8.35
N ILE A 442 4.06 -7.71 7.59
CA ILE A 442 4.53 -8.62 6.53
C ILE A 442 5.32 -7.87 5.45
N ASP A 443 4.81 -6.74 4.96
CA ASP A 443 5.50 -5.89 3.98
C ASP A 443 6.84 -5.39 4.52
N SER A 444 6.87 -4.90 5.76
CA SER A 444 8.11 -4.45 6.42
C SER A 444 9.18 -5.55 6.44
N VAL A 445 8.80 -6.78 6.79
CA VAL A 445 9.72 -7.93 6.81
C VAL A 445 10.22 -8.26 5.41
N ILE A 446 9.33 -8.27 4.41
CA ILE A 446 9.70 -8.53 3.01
C ILE A 446 10.69 -7.47 2.51
N CYS A 447 10.40 -6.18 2.72
CA CYS A 447 11.26 -5.08 2.31
C CYS A 447 12.63 -5.13 3.01
N LEU A 448 12.70 -5.48 4.30
CA LEU A 448 13.97 -5.63 5.01
C LEU A 448 14.78 -6.84 4.51
N LEU A 449 14.14 -7.97 4.22
CA LEU A 449 14.80 -9.14 3.62
C LEU A 449 15.36 -8.82 2.22
N LEU A 450 14.58 -8.11 1.40
CA LEU A 450 15.04 -7.64 0.09
C LEU A 450 16.20 -6.65 0.21
N THR A 451 16.14 -5.72 1.17
CA THR A 451 17.22 -4.77 1.44
C THR A 451 18.51 -5.50 1.83
N TRP A 452 18.41 -6.48 2.74
CA TRP A 452 19.54 -7.29 3.18
C TRP A 452 20.14 -8.11 2.02
N TYR A 453 19.30 -8.75 1.21
CA TYR A 453 19.73 -9.57 0.08
C TYR A 453 20.36 -8.75 -1.05
N ILE A 454 19.70 -7.69 -1.50
CA ILE A 454 20.18 -6.87 -2.62
C ILE A 454 21.48 -6.16 -2.25
N GLU A 455 21.61 -5.65 -1.03
CA GLU A 455 22.87 -5.03 -0.61
C GLU A 455 24.03 -6.04 -0.60
N ALA A 456 23.80 -7.26 -0.13
CA ALA A 456 24.85 -8.27 -0.05
C ALA A 456 25.31 -8.73 -1.44
N VAL A 457 24.37 -8.98 -2.35
CA VAL A 457 24.68 -9.48 -3.71
C VAL A 457 25.10 -8.36 -4.67
N PHE A 458 24.52 -7.17 -4.52
CA PHE A 458 24.75 -6.01 -5.38
C PHE A 458 25.11 -4.76 -4.55
N PRO A 459 26.30 -4.72 -3.92
CA PRO A 459 26.73 -3.57 -3.11
C PRO A 459 26.87 -2.28 -3.96
N GLY A 460 27.09 -2.41 -5.27
CA GLY A 460 27.14 -1.31 -6.24
C GLY A 460 28.48 -1.27 -6.98
N GLU A 461 29.02 -0.07 -7.20
CA GLU A 461 30.35 0.11 -7.81
C GLU A 461 31.51 -0.22 -6.85
N TYR A 462 31.25 -0.23 -5.55
CA TYR A 462 32.23 -0.41 -4.48
C TYR A 462 31.77 -1.48 -3.50
N GLY A 463 32.75 -2.19 -2.92
CA GLY A 463 32.51 -3.33 -2.03
C GLY A 463 32.65 -4.67 -2.77
N VAL A 464 32.90 -5.73 -1.99
CA VAL A 464 32.98 -7.11 -2.50
C VAL A 464 31.58 -7.72 -2.50
N PRO A 465 31.05 -8.17 -3.65
CA PRO A 465 29.74 -8.80 -3.72
C PRO A 465 29.80 -10.22 -3.15
N GLU A 466 28.77 -10.58 -2.38
CA GLU A 466 28.56 -11.95 -1.92
C GLU A 466 27.97 -12.81 -3.05
N HIS A 467 28.18 -14.13 -2.97
CA HIS A 467 27.54 -15.05 -3.90
C HIS A 467 26.00 -15.05 -3.73
N TRP A 468 25.24 -15.24 -4.81
CA TRP A 468 23.76 -15.24 -4.76
C TRP A 468 23.16 -16.27 -3.78
N TYR A 469 23.88 -17.36 -3.51
CA TYR A 469 23.48 -18.42 -2.58
C TYR A 469 24.05 -18.25 -1.16
N PHE A 470 24.67 -17.10 -0.84
CA PHE A 470 25.25 -16.83 0.49
C PHE A 470 24.30 -17.08 1.67
N PRO A 471 22.97 -16.85 1.58
CA PRO A 471 22.09 -17.10 2.73
C PRO A 471 21.97 -18.59 3.07
N PHE A 472 22.30 -19.48 2.12
CA PHE A 472 22.21 -20.92 2.28
C PHE A 472 23.55 -21.57 2.67
N THR A 473 24.63 -20.79 2.77
CA THR A 473 25.95 -21.33 3.13
C THR A 473 26.13 -21.37 4.66
N ARG A 474 26.64 -22.50 5.17
CA ARG A 474 26.96 -22.65 6.59
C ARG A 474 28.09 -21.72 7.03
N SER A 475 29.00 -21.37 6.12
CA SER A 475 30.12 -20.45 6.37
C SER A 475 29.63 -19.05 6.78
N TYR A 476 28.55 -18.56 6.18
CA TYR A 476 27.99 -17.25 6.49
C TYR A 476 27.40 -17.19 7.92
N TRP A 477 26.62 -18.20 8.32
CA TRP A 477 25.91 -18.19 9.61
C TRP A 477 26.76 -18.63 10.79
N CYS A 478 27.64 -19.61 10.61
CA CYS A 478 28.39 -20.22 11.71
C CYS A 478 29.86 -19.80 11.75
N GLY A 479 30.34 -19.04 10.76
CA GLY A 479 31.76 -18.75 10.58
C GLY A 479 32.55 -20.00 10.16
N GLN A 480 33.67 -19.79 9.46
CA GLN A 480 34.63 -20.84 9.20
C GLN A 480 35.74 -20.80 10.27
N ASN A 481 35.94 -21.90 10.98
CA ASN A 481 37.18 -22.13 11.72
C ASN A 481 38.17 -22.74 10.74
N ARG A 482 38.94 -21.91 10.02
CA ARG A 482 40.12 -22.41 9.28
C ARG A 482 41.34 -22.38 10.19
N ASN A 483 42.10 -23.47 10.15
CA ASN A 483 43.32 -23.61 10.94
C ASN A 483 44.48 -22.85 10.28
N LEU A 484 45.43 -22.39 11.10
CA LEU A 484 46.64 -21.70 10.64
C LEU A 484 47.54 -22.56 9.70
N SER A 485 47.27 -23.87 9.58
CA SER A 485 47.96 -24.82 8.70
C SER A 485 47.63 -24.66 7.22
N ASP A 486 46.42 -24.23 6.86
CA ASP A 486 46.02 -24.06 5.45
C ASP A 486 46.80 -22.90 4.78
N TRP A 487 47.34 -21.97 5.58
CA TRP A 487 48.14 -20.82 5.18
C TRP A 487 49.56 -21.19 4.73
N VAL A 488 50.10 -22.27 5.29
CA VAL A 488 51.42 -22.81 4.91
C VAL A 488 51.35 -23.48 3.54
N GLU A 489 50.18 -23.97 3.14
CA GLU A 489 49.99 -24.63 1.84
C GLU A 489 49.85 -23.62 0.69
N PHE A 490 49.31 -22.43 0.94
CA PHE A 490 49.33 -21.28 0.00
C PHE A 490 50.75 -20.82 -0.37
N TYR A 491 51.74 -21.11 0.48
CA TYR A 491 53.14 -20.70 0.34
C TYR A 491 53.96 -21.62 -0.57
N ASN A 492 53.41 -22.70 -1.14
CA ASN A 492 54.12 -23.50 -2.14
C ASN A 492 54.14 -22.82 -3.51
N SER A 493 54.69 -21.61 -3.55
CA SER A 493 54.96 -20.91 -4.79
C SER A 493 56.36 -21.32 -5.25
N GLU A 494 56.42 -22.15 -6.28
CA GLU A 494 57.59 -22.34 -7.14
C GLU A 494 57.90 -21.02 -7.91
N VAL A 495 58.09 -19.90 -7.20
CA VAL A 495 58.34 -18.60 -7.82
C VAL A 495 59.78 -18.58 -8.31
N LYS A 496 59.86 -18.66 -9.64
CA LYS A 496 61.06 -18.49 -10.47
C LYS A 496 61.94 -17.36 -9.94
N HIS A 497 63.13 -17.74 -9.49
CA HIS A 497 64.22 -16.82 -9.20
C HIS A 497 64.42 -15.87 -10.40
N SER A 498 64.13 -14.59 -10.19
CA SER A 498 64.33 -13.51 -11.15
C SER A 498 65.29 -12.51 -10.51
N GLU A 499 66.19 -11.91 -11.31
CA GLU A 499 67.15 -10.90 -10.85
C GLU A 499 66.50 -9.67 -10.20
N TYR A 500 65.21 -9.44 -10.45
CA TYR A 500 64.47 -8.28 -9.97
C TYR A 500 63.76 -8.50 -8.63
N PHE A 501 63.81 -9.71 -8.04
CA PHE A 501 63.16 -10.02 -6.78
C PHE A 501 64.18 -10.38 -5.70
N GLU A 502 64.10 -9.71 -4.56
CA GLU A 502 64.82 -10.09 -3.35
C GLU A 502 64.25 -11.40 -2.79
N LYS A 503 65.08 -12.17 -2.10
CA LYS A 503 64.63 -13.41 -1.45
C LYS A 503 63.74 -13.06 -0.26
N ASP A 504 62.68 -13.85 -0.07
CA ASP A 504 61.82 -13.73 1.09
C ASP A 504 62.61 -13.95 2.39
N PRO A 505 62.50 -13.05 3.39
CA PRO A 505 63.14 -13.21 4.69
C PRO A 505 62.56 -14.43 5.43
N ILE A 506 63.45 -15.27 5.98
CA ILE A 506 63.11 -16.56 6.58
C ILE A 506 62.52 -16.39 7.99
N ASP A 507 62.93 -15.35 8.72
CA ASP A 507 62.56 -15.13 10.14
C ASP A 507 61.40 -14.15 10.35
N LEU A 508 60.75 -13.69 9.27
CA LEU A 508 59.68 -12.69 9.35
C LEU A 508 58.33 -13.25 8.92
N MET A 509 57.32 -13.00 9.75
CA MET A 509 55.94 -13.37 9.45
C MET A 509 55.33 -12.40 8.44
N ALA A 510 54.83 -12.91 7.31
CA ALA A 510 54.04 -12.12 6.36
C ALA A 510 52.70 -11.73 7.00
N GLY A 511 52.45 -10.42 7.13
CA GLY A 511 51.16 -9.90 7.59
C GLY A 511 50.14 -9.79 6.46
N ILE A 512 50.60 -9.49 5.24
CA ILE A 512 49.76 -9.47 4.03
C ILE A 512 50.44 -10.31 2.96
N GLN A 513 49.70 -11.23 2.35
CA GLN A 513 50.19 -12.09 1.26
C GLN A 513 49.30 -11.89 0.05
N VAL A 514 49.88 -11.63 -1.11
CA VAL A 514 49.15 -11.35 -2.35
C VAL A 514 49.51 -12.40 -3.38
N HIS A 515 48.50 -13.03 -3.98
CA HIS A 515 48.67 -14.16 -4.90
C HIS A 515 47.91 -13.94 -6.21
N GLY A 516 48.67 -13.79 -7.29
CA GLY A 516 48.17 -13.62 -8.65
C GLY A 516 47.14 -12.51 -8.84
N LEU A 517 47.19 -11.48 -7.99
CA LEU A 517 46.15 -10.46 -7.90
C LEU A 517 46.10 -9.68 -9.21
N THR A 518 44.93 -9.70 -9.85
CA THR A 518 44.72 -9.17 -11.19
C THR A 518 43.42 -8.38 -11.25
N LYS A 519 43.42 -7.23 -11.95
CA LYS A 519 42.22 -6.41 -12.18
C LYS A 519 42.09 -5.99 -13.63
N LEU A 520 40.91 -6.28 -14.21
CA LEU A 520 40.46 -5.76 -15.49
C LEU A 520 39.28 -4.80 -15.27
N TYR A 521 39.25 -3.68 -15.99
CA TYR A 521 38.14 -2.72 -15.96
C TYR A 521 37.41 -2.71 -17.31
N GLY A 522 36.11 -3.03 -17.31
CA GLY A 522 35.22 -2.95 -18.48
C GLY A 522 35.55 -3.96 -19.59
N LYS A 523 35.18 -3.64 -20.84
CA LYS A 523 35.41 -4.47 -22.05
C LYS A 523 36.87 -4.47 -22.54
N ARG A 524 37.79 -3.79 -21.86
CA ARG A 524 39.20 -3.74 -22.28
C ARG A 524 39.93 -4.97 -21.72
N ASN A 525 40.60 -5.71 -22.60
CA ASN A 525 41.43 -6.87 -22.23
C ASN A 525 42.78 -6.50 -21.60
N THR A 526 43.09 -5.21 -21.44
CA THR A 526 44.34 -4.77 -20.83
C THR A 526 44.20 -4.72 -19.30
N PRO A 527 44.96 -5.53 -18.54
CA PRO A 527 44.91 -5.52 -17.08
C PRO A 527 45.45 -4.22 -16.50
N ALA A 528 44.70 -3.62 -15.57
CA ALA A 528 45.18 -2.49 -14.77
C ALA A 528 46.14 -2.94 -13.66
N VAL A 529 45.98 -4.18 -13.22
CA VAL A 529 46.89 -4.91 -12.34
C VAL A 529 47.01 -6.31 -12.90
N ASN A 530 48.24 -6.82 -13.09
CA ASN A 530 48.47 -8.09 -13.78
C ASN A 530 49.30 -9.04 -12.92
N ASN A 531 48.65 -10.06 -12.34
CA ASN A 531 49.28 -11.17 -11.64
C ASN A 531 50.33 -10.76 -10.57
N ILE A 532 49.97 -9.81 -9.70
CA ILE A 532 50.86 -9.37 -8.62
C ILE A 532 51.00 -10.49 -7.59
N ASN A 533 52.24 -10.83 -7.25
CA ASN A 533 52.60 -11.74 -6.18
C ASN A 533 53.59 -11.02 -5.25
N ILE A 534 53.18 -10.72 -4.02
CA ILE A 534 54.02 -9.98 -3.06
C ILE A 534 53.65 -10.32 -1.62
N ASN A 535 54.66 -10.42 -0.77
CA ASN A 535 54.53 -10.58 0.67
C ASN A 535 54.92 -9.28 1.39
N MET A 536 54.09 -8.84 2.33
CA MET A 536 54.37 -7.70 3.21
C MET A 536 54.55 -8.19 4.64
N TYR A 537 55.71 -7.93 5.23
CA TYR A 537 56.15 -8.50 6.49
C TYR A 537 55.77 -7.63 7.69
N ARG A 538 55.46 -8.26 8.82
CA ARG A 538 55.17 -7.55 10.07
C ARG A 538 56.39 -6.75 10.52
N GLY A 539 56.16 -5.51 10.93
CA GLY A 539 57.22 -4.59 11.38
C GLY A 539 57.98 -3.88 10.25
N HIS A 540 57.66 -4.14 8.97
CA HIS A 540 58.26 -3.47 7.83
C HIS A 540 57.38 -2.35 7.28
N ILE A 541 58.03 -1.32 6.72
CA ILE A 541 57.39 -0.30 5.91
C ILE A 541 57.53 -0.72 4.45
N THR A 542 56.44 -1.20 3.85
CA THR A 542 56.39 -1.53 2.43
C THR A 542 55.94 -0.32 1.62
N VAL A 543 56.71 0.05 0.60
CA VAL A 543 56.39 1.19 -0.28
C VAL A 543 56.10 0.69 -1.68
N LEU A 544 54.90 0.97 -2.19
CA LEU A 544 54.52 0.68 -3.57
C LEU A 544 54.83 1.87 -4.47
N LEU A 545 55.95 1.82 -5.21
CA LEU A 545 56.41 2.89 -6.09
C LEU A 545 56.21 2.54 -7.57
N GLY A 546 55.86 3.53 -8.40
CA GLY A 546 55.70 3.37 -9.84
C GLY A 546 55.11 4.62 -10.50
N HIS A 547 55.14 4.70 -11.83
CA HIS A 547 54.57 5.83 -12.57
C HIS A 547 53.04 5.95 -12.42
N ASN A 548 52.47 7.09 -12.82
CA ASN A 548 51.01 7.25 -12.85
C ASN A 548 50.38 6.24 -13.81
N GLY A 549 49.29 5.59 -13.39
CA GLY A 549 48.65 4.52 -14.15
C GLY A 549 49.26 3.12 -13.97
N ALA A 550 50.32 2.95 -13.17
CA ALA A 550 50.93 1.64 -12.90
C ALA A 550 50.07 0.67 -12.05
N GLY A 551 48.83 1.02 -11.70
CA GLY A 551 47.94 0.15 -10.93
C GLY A 551 48.05 0.26 -9.39
N LYS A 552 48.90 1.13 -8.84
CA LYS A 552 49.14 1.27 -7.38
C LYS A 552 47.86 1.40 -6.54
N THR A 553 47.04 2.41 -6.86
CA THR A 553 45.78 2.67 -6.16
C THR A 553 44.79 1.51 -6.35
N THR A 554 44.81 0.86 -7.52
CA THR A 554 43.97 -0.31 -7.81
C THR A 554 44.36 -1.50 -6.92
N THR A 555 45.66 -1.75 -6.73
CA THR A 555 46.16 -2.80 -5.84
C THR A 555 45.70 -2.56 -4.41
N ILE A 556 45.91 -1.35 -3.87
CA ILE A 556 45.47 -1.00 -2.50
C ILE A 556 43.94 -1.10 -2.37
N SER A 557 43.18 -0.67 -3.37
CA SER A 557 41.70 -0.76 -3.36
C SER A 557 41.20 -2.21 -3.37
N MET A 558 41.93 -3.14 -3.97
CA MET A 558 41.60 -4.56 -3.90
C MET A 558 41.90 -5.15 -2.54
N LEU A 559 43.08 -4.87 -1.96
CA LEU A 559 43.46 -5.34 -0.63
C LEU A 559 42.50 -4.86 0.47
N THR A 560 41.86 -3.72 0.27
CA THR A 560 40.96 -3.08 1.23
C THR A 560 39.48 -3.37 0.95
N GLY A 561 39.18 -4.17 -0.09
CA GLY A 561 37.82 -4.61 -0.43
C GLY A 561 36.95 -3.52 -1.06
N LEU A 562 37.51 -2.34 -1.37
CA LEU A 562 36.79 -1.29 -2.11
C LEU A 562 36.47 -1.73 -3.55
N ILE A 563 37.34 -2.54 -4.15
CA ILE A 563 37.20 -3.06 -5.52
C ILE A 563 37.48 -4.55 -5.50
N THR A 564 36.58 -5.37 -6.05
CA THR A 564 36.79 -6.81 -6.16
C THR A 564 37.89 -7.14 -7.18
N PRO A 565 38.83 -8.07 -6.89
CA PRO A 565 39.77 -8.56 -7.89
C PRO A 565 39.06 -9.28 -9.05
N THR A 566 39.67 -9.31 -10.23
CA THR A 566 39.17 -10.10 -11.37
C THR A 566 39.63 -11.55 -11.27
N SER A 567 40.85 -11.77 -10.80
CA SER A 567 41.40 -13.08 -10.47
C SER A 567 42.52 -12.94 -9.44
N GLY A 568 42.88 -14.04 -8.79
CA GLY A 568 43.81 -14.05 -7.67
C GLY A 568 43.13 -13.63 -6.36
N THR A 569 43.90 -13.68 -5.27
CA THR A 569 43.44 -13.31 -3.93
C THR A 569 44.55 -12.67 -3.10
N ALA A 570 44.22 -12.20 -1.92
CA ALA A 570 45.17 -11.80 -0.90
C ALA A 570 44.69 -12.23 0.49
N SER A 571 45.64 -12.48 1.38
CA SER A 571 45.41 -12.74 2.79
C SER A 571 45.91 -11.58 3.63
N VAL A 572 45.14 -11.17 4.64
CA VAL A 572 45.55 -10.22 5.66
C VAL A 572 45.44 -10.89 7.03
N ASN A 573 46.58 -11.13 7.69
CA ASN A 573 46.66 -11.82 8.98
C ASN A 573 45.94 -13.18 9.01
N GLY A 574 45.88 -13.88 7.88
CA GLY A 574 45.15 -15.14 7.81
C GLY A 574 43.64 -14.95 7.59
N TYR A 575 43.24 -13.93 6.84
CA TYR A 575 41.86 -13.78 6.37
C TYR A 575 41.88 -13.43 4.88
N ASP A 576 41.13 -14.18 4.07
CA ASP A 576 41.06 -13.95 2.63
C ASP A 576 40.21 -12.70 2.30
N ILE A 577 40.68 -11.82 1.41
CA ILE A 577 39.99 -10.57 1.04
C ILE A 577 38.72 -10.79 0.20
N CYS A 578 38.55 -11.95 -0.41
CA CYS A 578 37.37 -12.31 -1.20
C CYS A 578 36.31 -13.03 -0.35
N GLU A 579 36.74 -13.87 0.60
CA GLU A 579 35.83 -14.69 1.41
C GLU A 579 35.56 -14.12 2.82
N GLU A 580 36.50 -13.39 3.42
CA GLU A 580 36.51 -13.07 4.86
C GLU A 580 36.73 -11.58 5.15
N MET A 581 36.12 -10.70 4.33
CA MET A 581 36.38 -9.26 4.36
C MET A 581 36.09 -8.59 5.71
N ASP A 582 35.03 -9.01 6.42
CA ASP A 582 34.69 -8.46 7.74
C ASP A 582 35.82 -8.70 8.78
N SER A 583 36.52 -9.84 8.68
CA SER A 583 37.69 -10.18 9.51
C SER A 583 38.92 -9.40 9.06
N VAL A 584 39.11 -9.19 7.75
CA VAL A 584 40.17 -8.35 7.20
C VAL A 584 40.05 -6.91 7.70
N HIS A 585 38.86 -6.31 7.64
CA HIS A 585 38.59 -4.94 8.12
C HIS A 585 38.84 -4.77 9.61
N SER A 586 38.62 -5.82 10.41
CA SER A 586 38.93 -5.79 11.85
C SER A 586 40.44 -5.79 12.15
N ASN A 587 41.28 -6.15 11.16
CA ASN A 587 42.73 -6.30 11.30
C ASN A 587 43.55 -5.32 10.45
N LEU A 588 42.90 -4.49 9.63
CA LEU A 588 43.53 -3.59 8.66
C LEU A 588 42.98 -2.16 8.78
N GLY A 589 43.88 -1.19 8.96
CA GLY A 589 43.55 0.23 8.85
C GLY A 589 43.89 0.77 7.47
N ILE A 590 43.06 1.67 6.93
CA ILE A 590 43.29 2.34 5.64
C ILE A 590 43.14 3.85 5.79
N CYS A 591 44.05 4.60 5.16
CA CYS A 591 43.87 6.02 4.86
C CYS A 591 43.69 6.16 3.34
N PRO A 592 42.46 6.31 2.84
CA PRO A 592 42.21 6.41 1.40
C PRO A 592 42.75 7.73 0.82
N GLN A 593 42.87 7.79 -0.51
CA GLN A 593 43.29 8.99 -1.23
C GLN A 593 42.25 10.13 -1.18
N HIS A 594 40.97 9.77 -1.06
CA HIS A 594 39.89 10.73 -0.91
C HIS A 594 39.57 10.88 0.57
N ASP A 595 39.38 12.11 1.02
CA ASP A 595 39.10 12.36 2.42
C ASP A 595 37.71 11.80 2.79
N VAL A 596 37.68 10.90 3.78
CA VAL A 596 36.44 10.34 4.34
C VAL A 596 35.94 11.32 5.40
N LEU A 597 35.41 12.44 4.93
CA LEU A 597 34.90 13.50 5.80
C LEU A 597 33.37 13.53 5.76
N PHE A 598 32.78 13.66 6.94
CA PHE A 598 31.42 14.14 7.09
C PHE A 598 31.49 15.67 7.07
N ASP A 599 31.18 16.28 5.93
CA ASP A 599 31.26 17.75 5.73
C ASP A 599 30.60 18.59 6.84
N GLU A 600 29.65 17.99 7.54
CA GLU A 600 28.81 18.60 8.55
C GLU A 600 29.24 18.26 9.99
N LEU A 601 30.39 17.62 10.22
CA LEU A 601 30.95 17.40 11.56
C LEU A 601 32.20 18.27 11.76
N THR A 602 32.41 18.77 12.99
CA THR A 602 33.64 19.50 13.33
C THR A 602 34.85 18.54 13.41
N VAL A 603 36.07 19.08 13.47
CA VAL A 603 37.30 18.29 13.61
C VAL A 603 37.26 17.45 14.89
N GLU A 604 36.87 18.05 16.02
CA GLU A 604 36.73 17.33 17.30
C GLU A 604 35.69 16.20 17.22
N GLU A 605 34.57 16.45 16.52
CA GLU A 605 33.51 15.45 16.35
C GLU A 605 33.93 14.28 15.47
N HIS A 606 34.72 14.54 14.43
CA HIS A 606 35.33 13.49 13.62
C HIS A 606 36.26 12.61 14.45
N LEU A 607 37.16 13.23 15.23
CA LEU A 607 38.05 12.50 16.14
C LEU A 607 37.24 11.69 17.16
N TYR A 608 36.19 12.28 17.74
CA TYR A 608 35.30 11.59 18.66
C TYR A 608 34.60 10.39 18.01
N PHE A 609 34.14 10.53 16.77
CA PHE A 609 33.42 9.48 16.04
C PHE A 609 34.33 8.33 15.61
N PHE A 610 35.56 8.60 15.16
CA PHE A 610 36.47 7.58 14.66
C PHE A 610 37.39 6.97 15.72
N CYS A 611 37.68 7.66 16.83
CA CYS A 611 38.55 7.13 17.89
C CYS A 611 37.82 6.29 18.95
N LYS A 612 36.49 6.36 19.04
CA LYS A 612 35.67 5.61 20.02
C LYS A 612 34.90 4.48 19.35
#